data_AF-A0A1A0UXN7-F1
#
_entry.id   AF-A0A1A0UXN7-F1
#
_cell.length_a   1.000
_cell.length_b   1.000
_cell.length_c   1.000
_cell.angle_alpha   90.00
_cell.angle_beta   90.00
_cell.angle_gamma   90.00
#
_symmetry.space_group_name_H-M   'P 1'
#
loop_
_entity.id
_entity.type
_entity.pdbx_description
1 polymer ?
#
loop_
_entity_poly.entity_id
_entity_poly.type
_entity_poly.pdbx_seq_one_letter_code
_entity_poly.pdbx_strand_id
1 'polypeptide(L)'
;MHHGDYINRDAHKALCGLVLTKVTTLDDVAGEGAVCADCEAKLAQYHAAWWRERALTVEAELDELRIKYRRLSGQVEEAHEPSAESAQTTDSPAADEDPTSLLGRARVELLALCRQCDGVVPYWRLKTTMQAFSDELSTDERVQLAQEIGADGSLIRWCTTEIGNLGWQVTNSPVQEESEAMWDAWTHDAYQTPKKNKWRLGRSRSRDAS
;
A
#
# COMPACT_ATOMS: atom_id res chain seq x y z
N MET A 1 2.74 36.08 16.71
CA MET A 1 2.76 35.94 15.23
C MET A 1 1.37 35.52 14.76
N HIS A 2 0.88 36.02 13.62
CA HIS A 2 -0.39 35.58 13.03
C HIS A 2 -0.12 34.88 11.71
N HIS A 3 -0.75 33.72 11.48
CA HIS A 3 -0.71 33.07 10.17
C HIS A 3 -1.61 33.81 9.19
N GLY A 4 -1.12 34.06 7.98
CA GLY A 4 -1.95 34.57 6.88
C GLY A 4 -3.08 33.59 6.55
N ASP A 5 -4.21 34.12 6.08
CA ASP A 5 -5.39 33.35 5.70
C ASP A 5 -5.18 32.68 4.33
N TYR A 6 -4.36 31.65 4.30
CA TYR A 6 -4.12 30.84 3.11
C TYR A 6 -5.29 29.90 2.78
N ILE A 7 -6.19 29.67 3.75
CA ILE A 7 -7.41 28.86 3.55
C ILE A 7 -8.33 29.59 2.58
N ASN A 8 -8.56 30.88 2.80
CA ASN A 8 -9.39 31.72 1.92
C ASN A 8 -8.57 32.48 0.87
N ARG A 9 -7.25 32.29 0.84
CA ARG A 9 -6.30 32.97 -0.05
C ARG A 9 -6.34 34.51 0.10
N ASP A 10 -6.61 35.01 1.30
CA ASP A 10 -6.60 36.43 1.62
C ASP A 10 -5.26 36.81 2.27
N ALA A 11 -4.36 37.37 1.46
CA ALA A 11 -3.03 37.77 1.91
C ALA A 11 -3.03 38.95 2.90
N HIS A 12 -4.15 39.67 3.04
CA HIS A 12 -4.28 40.84 3.90
C HIS A 12 -4.96 40.52 5.23
N LYS A 13 -5.35 39.26 5.45
CA LYS A 13 -5.96 38.81 6.70
C LYS A 13 -5.19 37.67 7.32
N ALA A 14 -5.19 37.65 8.64
CA ALA A 14 -4.78 36.51 9.42
C ALA A 14 -5.91 35.48 9.49
N LEU A 15 -5.57 34.21 9.74
CA LEU A 15 -6.54 33.17 10.03
C LEU A 15 -7.49 33.56 11.17
N CYS A 16 -6.98 34.21 12.22
CA CYS A 16 -7.81 34.70 13.32
C CYS A 16 -8.78 35.84 12.92
N GLY A 17 -8.70 36.39 11.71
CA GLY A 17 -9.56 37.47 11.20
C GLY A 17 -8.97 38.88 11.34
N LEU A 18 -7.76 38.99 11.91
CA LEU A 18 -7.07 40.26 12.09
C LEU A 18 -6.45 40.75 10.77
N VAL A 19 -6.57 42.05 10.45
CA VAL A 19 -5.99 42.62 9.23
C VAL A 19 -4.47 42.74 9.35
N LEU A 20 -3.74 42.08 8.47
CA LEU A 20 -2.28 42.11 8.44
C LEU A 20 -1.79 43.40 7.80
N THR A 21 -1.09 44.23 8.57
CA THR A 21 -0.49 45.49 8.09
C THR A 21 0.84 45.28 7.39
N LYS A 22 1.58 44.21 7.74
CA LYS A 22 2.82 43.80 7.09
C LYS A 22 2.85 42.28 7.03
N VAL A 23 3.00 41.73 5.83
CA VAL A 23 3.14 40.29 5.61
C VAL A 23 4.63 39.97 5.61
N THR A 24 5.03 39.08 6.51
CA THR A 24 6.39 38.53 6.55
C THR A 24 6.41 37.28 5.67
N THR A 25 7.30 37.23 4.69
CA THR A 25 7.45 36.07 3.81
C THR A 25 8.40 35.06 4.44
N LEU A 26 8.35 33.80 3.99
CA LEU A 26 9.16 32.71 4.54
C LEU A 26 10.69 32.97 4.45
N ASP A 27 11.11 33.82 3.50
CA ASP A 27 12.52 34.21 3.30
C ASP A 27 13.01 35.27 4.31
N ASP A 28 12.09 35.92 5.04
CA ASP A 28 12.45 36.82 6.12
C ASP A 28 12.77 35.97 7.36
N VAL A 29 13.94 36.20 7.98
CA VAL A 29 14.40 35.50 9.19
C VAL A 29 13.31 35.56 10.27
N ALA A 30 12.53 34.49 10.37
CA ALA A 30 11.42 34.40 11.30
C ALA A 30 11.97 34.30 12.71
N GLY A 31 11.84 35.37 13.50
CA GLY A 31 12.11 35.30 14.94
C GLY A 31 11.20 34.28 15.62
N GLU A 32 11.66 33.73 16.75
CA GLU A 32 10.97 32.75 17.62
C GLU A 32 9.70 33.33 18.29
N GLY A 33 8.78 33.89 17.50
CA GLY A 33 7.54 34.44 17.99
C GLY A 33 6.47 33.36 18.09
N ALA A 34 5.90 33.18 19.29
CA ALA A 34 4.73 32.33 19.49
C ALA A 34 3.57 32.73 18.56
N VAL A 35 2.89 31.73 17.99
CA VAL A 35 1.71 31.90 17.15
C VAL A 35 0.52 32.30 18.03
N CYS A 36 -0.36 33.16 17.50
CA CYS A 36 -1.61 33.51 18.16
C CYS A 36 -2.51 32.28 18.35
N ALA A 37 -3.02 32.07 19.57
CA ALA A 37 -3.85 30.92 19.92
C ALA A 37 -5.08 30.74 19.00
N ASP A 38 -5.69 31.82 18.52
CA ASP A 38 -6.83 31.73 17.60
C ASP A 38 -6.42 31.24 16.20
N CYS A 39 -5.23 31.61 15.73
CA CYS A 39 -4.69 31.09 14.47
C CYS A 39 -4.35 29.60 14.61
N GLU A 40 -3.78 29.20 15.75
CA GLU A 40 -3.47 27.80 16.05
C GLU A 40 -4.75 26.94 16.16
N ALA A 41 -5.78 27.43 16.85
CA ALA A 41 -7.06 26.74 16.97
C ALA A 41 -7.74 26.56 15.61
N LYS A 42 -7.77 27.61 14.77
CA LYS A 42 -8.35 27.51 13.41
C LYS A 42 -7.55 26.57 12.51
N LEU A 43 -6.22 26.57 12.65
CA LEU A 43 -5.35 25.64 11.91
C LEU A 43 -5.67 24.19 12.27
N ALA A 44 -5.79 23.90 13.58
CA ALA A 44 -6.14 22.57 14.05
C ALA A 44 -7.52 22.12 13.56
N GLN A 45 -8.52 23.01 13.60
CA GLN A 45 -9.86 22.74 13.06
C GLN A 45 -9.84 22.44 11.56
N TYR A 46 -9.09 23.22 10.79
CA TYR A 46 -8.94 23.01 9.35
C TYR A 46 -8.28 21.65 9.06
N HIS A 47 -7.17 21.33 9.71
CA HIS A 47 -6.51 20.03 9.53
C HIS A 47 -7.42 18.88 9.93
N ALA A 48 -8.15 18.99 11.04
CA ALA A 48 -9.09 17.96 11.47
C ALA A 48 -10.21 17.74 10.43
N ALA A 49 -10.78 18.81 9.88
CA ALA A 49 -11.79 18.73 8.84
C ALA A 49 -11.23 18.09 7.56
N TRP A 50 -10.05 18.54 7.11
CA TRP A 50 -9.39 18.02 5.92
C TRP A 50 -9.05 16.53 6.04
N TRP A 51 -8.48 16.12 7.17
CA TRP A 51 -8.18 14.71 7.42
C TRP A 51 -9.43 13.84 7.51
N ARG A 52 -10.50 14.37 8.10
CA ARG A 52 -11.80 13.67 8.15
C ARG A 52 -12.37 13.44 6.76
N GLU A 53 -12.41 14.49 5.94
CA GLU A 53 -12.87 14.39 4.56
C GLU A 53 -12.03 13.37 3.79
N ARG A 54 -10.70 13.43 3.91
CA ARG A 54 -9.81 12.47 3.25
C ARG A 54 -10.05 11.03 3.72
N ALA A 55 -10.24 10.81 5.01
CA ALA A 55 -10.52 9.48 5.56
C ALA A 55 -11.85 8.93 5.02
N LEU A 56 -12.91 9.73 5.02
CA LEU A 56 -14.22 9.33 4.50
C LEU A 56 -14.16 8.99 3.00
N THR A 57 -13.40 9.75 2.21
CA THR A 57 -13.21 9.45 0.79
C THR A 57 -12.51 8.11 0.59
N VAL A 58 -11.43 7.84 1.33
CA VAL A 58 -10.70 6.56 1.23
C VAL A 58 -11.55 5.39 1.72
N GLU A 59 -12.36 5.57 2.76
CA GLU A 59 -13.31 4.56 3.21
C GLU A 59 -14.33 4.20 2.11
N ALA A 60 -14.86 5.20 1.40
CA ALA A 60 -15.77 4.98 0.28
C ALA A 60 -15.09 4.23 -0.88
N GLU A 61 -13.87 4.64 -1.26
CA GLU A 61 -13.07 3.96 -2.30
C GLU A 61 -12.79 2.50 -1.92
N LEU A 62 -12.47 2.24 -0.65
CA LEU A 62 -12.19 0.92 -0.14
C LEU A 62 -13.43 0.02 -0.18
N ASP A 63 -14.60 0.55 0.19
CA ASP A 63 -15.86 -0.17 0.10
C ASP A 63 -16.25 -0.48 -1.35
N GLU A 64 -16.03 0.46 -2.28
CA GLU A 64 -16.20 0.21 -3.72
C GLU A 64 -15.28 -0.91 -4.22
N LEU A 65 -14.01 -0.91 -3.81
CA LEU A 65 -13.05 -1.97 -4.16
C LEU A 65 -13.47 -3.32 -3.59
N ARG A 66 -13.96 -3.37 -2.34
CA ARG A 66 -14.49 -4.61 -1.73
C ARG A 66 -15.68 -5.16 -2.50
N ILE A 67 -16.60 -4.30 -2.95
CA ILE A 67 -17.75 -4.69 -3.78
C ILE A 67 -17.24 -5.25 -5.12
N LYS A 68 -16.30 -4.56 -5.78
CA LYS A 68 -15.72 -4.99 -7.05
C LYS A 68 -14.99 -6.33 -6.93
N TYR A 69 -14.18 -6.50 -5.88
CA TYR A 69 -13.47 -7.74 -5.60
C TYR A 69 -14.44 -8.90 -5.43
N ARG A 70 -15.48 -8.75 -4.60
CA ARG A 70 -16.49 -9.79 -4.38
C ARG A 70 -17.20 -10.20 -5.67
N ARG A 71 -17.47 -9.23 -6.56
CA ARG A 71 -18.08 -9.50 -7.87
C ARG A 71 -17.15 -10.33 -8.77
N LEU A 72 -15.86 -10.00 -8.79
CA LEU A 72 -14.87 -10.72 -9.59
C LEU A 72 -14.59 -12.12 -9.02
N SER A 73 -14.45 -12.25 -7.71
CA SER A 73 -14.20 -13.53 -7.06
C SER A 73 -15.40 -14.48 -7.19
N GLY A 74 -16.64 -13.98 -7.09
CA GLY A 74 -17.84 -14.79 -7.31
C GLY A 74 -18.00 -15.29 -8.75
N GLN A 75 -17.51 -14.52 -9.73
CA GLN A 75 -17.50 -14.94 -11.14
C GLN A 75 -16.47 -16.04 -11.43
N VAL A 76 -15.38 -16.12 -10.63
CA VAL A 76 -14.38 -17.18 -10.76
C VAL A 76 -14.91 -18.51 -10.21
N GLU A 77 -15.74 -18.49 -9.16
CA GLU A 77 -16.36 -19.71 -8.64
C GLU A 77 -17.51 -20.23 -9.52
N GLU A 78 -18.34 -19.35 -10.11
CA GLU A 78 -19.40 -19.78 -11.05
C GLU A 78 -18.86 -20.33 -12.38
N ALA A 79 -17.63 -19.94 -12.77
CA ALA A 79 -16.95 -20.52 -13.93
C ALA A 79 -16.31 -21.89 -13.64
N HIS A 80 -16.33 -22.35 -12.38
CA HIS A 80 -15.71 -23.58 -11.92
C HIS A 80 -16.73 -24.57 -11.33
N GLU A 81 -17.99 -24.56 -11.80
CA GLU A 81 -18.82 -25.75 -11.66
C GLU A 81 -18.35 -26.85 -12.65
N PRO A 82 -18.10 -28.08 -12.17
CA PRO A 82 -17.33 -29.06 -12.92
C PRO A 82 -18.22 -29.85 -13.86
N SER A 83 -17.87 -29.85 -15.14
CA SER A 83 -18.27 -30.89 -16.08
C SER A 83 -17.70 -32.22 -15.59
N ALA A 84 -18.52 -32.98 -14.87
CA ALA A 84 -18.26 -34.36 -14.55
C ALA A 84 -18.18 -35.18 -15.83
N GLU A 85 -16.96 -35.45 -16.30
CA GLU A 85 -16.53 -36.67 -17.00
C GLU A 85 -15.12 -36.46 -17.54
N SER A 86 -14.12 -37.09 -16.91
CA SER A 86 -13.35 -38.15 -17.56
C SER A 86 -12.25 -38.65 -16.60
N ALA A 87 -12.38 -39.90 -16.19
CA ALA A 87 -11.29 -40.66 -15.62
C ALA A 87 -10.22 -40.88 -16.71
N GLN A 88 -8.95 -40.64 -16.39
CA GLN A 88 -7.85 -41.60 -16.58
C GLN A 88 -6.51 -41.00 -16.16
N THR A 89 -5.97 -41.56 -15.07
CA THR A 89 -4.59 -42.02 -14.90
C THR A 89 -3.51 -41.39 -15.79
N THR A 90 -2.61 -40.63 -15.17
CA THR A 90 -1.18 -40.75 -15.51
C THR A 90 -0.36 -40.64 -14.24
N ASP A 91 0.51 -41.63 -14.12
CA ASP A 91 1.36 -42.02 -13.02
C ASP A 91 2.60 -41.11 -12.96
N SER A 92 2.91 -40.52 -11.80
CA SER A 92 4.29 -40.23 -11.39
C SER A 92 4.40 -39.81 -9.92
N PRO A 93 5.51 -40.16 -9.26
CA PRO A 93 5.56 -40.40 -7.82
C PRO A 93 6.12 -39.19 -7.07
N ALA A 94 5.45 -38.77 -6.01
CA ALA A 94 6.06 -37.93 -4.98
C ALA A 94 5.36 -38.17 -3.65
N ALA A 95 5.97 -39.07 -2.88
CA ALA A 95 5.87 -39.25 -1.43
C ALA A 95 4.47 -39.10 -0.78
N ASP A 96 3.94 -40.25 -0.36
CA ASP A 96 3.16 -40.37 0.88
C ASP A 96 3.97 -39.74 2.03
N GLU A 97 3.86 -38.42 2.23
CA GLU A 97 4.30 -37.78 3.46
C GLU A 97 3.13 -37.75 4.44
N ASP A 98 3.27 -38.58 5.46
CA ASP A 98 2.32 -38.73 6.55
C ASP A 98 1.97 -37.35 7.15
N PRO A 99 0.68 -36.94 7.19
CA PRO A 99 0.25 -35.66 7.78
C PRO A 99 0.49 -35.59 9.30
N THR A 100 0.99 -36.66 9.90
CA THR A 100 1.47 -36.77 11.28
C THR A 100 2.91 -36.27 11.47
N SER A 101 3.68 -36.05 10.41
CA SER A 101 5.03 -35.44 10.49
C SER A 101 4.96 -33.93 10.78
N LEU A 102 6.02 -33.37 11.39
CA LEU A 102 6.07 -31.93 11.68
C LEU A 102 6.22 -31.12 10.39
N LEU A 103 7.00 -31.61 9.41
CA LEU A 103 7.03 -31.03 8.08
C LEU A 103 5.69 -31.14 7.34
N GLY A 104 4.97 -32.25 7.49
CA GLY A 104 3.61 -32.41 6.96
C GLY A 104 2.68 -31.33 7.50
N ARG A 105 2.69 -31.10 8.82
CA ARG A 105 1.92 -30.00 9.45
C ARG A 105 2.37 -28.62 8.95
N ALA A 106 3.68 -28.38 8.86
CA ALA A 106 4.21 -27.12 8.32
C ALA A 106 3.78 -26.89 6.87
N ARG A 107 3.74 -27.94 6.04
CA ARG A 107 3.25 -27.87 4.66
C ARG A 107 1.77 -27.51 4.60
N VAL A 108 0.93 -28.05 5.50
CA VAL A 108 -0.50 -27.69 5.56
C VAL A 108 -0.67 -26.19 5.85
N GLU A 109 0.05 -25.66 6.83
CA GLU A 109 0.04 -24.22 7.15
C GLU A 109 0.57 -23.37 5.98
N LEU A 110 1.64 -23.83 5.34
CA LEU A 110 2.22 -23.17 4.17
C LEU A 110 1.22 -23.09 3.00
N LEU A 111 0.54 -24.20 2.70
CA LEU A 111 -0.49 -24.25 1.66
C LEU A 111 -1.70 -23.38 2.01
N ALA A 112 -2.11 -23.36 3.28
CA ALA A 112 -3.17 -22.48 3.75
C ALA A 112 -2.82 -20.99 3.56
N LEU A 113 -1.56 -20.62 3.82
CA LEU A 113 -1.04 -19.27 3.54
C LEU A 113 -1.00 -18.98 2.03
N CYS A 114 -0.50 -19.91 1.22
CA CYS A 114 -0.37 -19.71 -0.23
C CYS A 114 -1.73 -19.52 -0.89
N ARG A 115 -2.77 -20.24 -0.46
CA ARG A 115 -4.15 -20.06 -0.97
C ARG A 115 -4.74 -18.67 -0.68
N GLN A 116 -4.23 -17.96 0.32
CA GLN A 116 -4.65 -16.58 0.63
C GLN A 116 -3.91 -15.54 -0.21
N CYS A 117 -2.99 -15.97 -1.07
CA CYS A 117 -2.15 -15.10 -1.88
C CYS A 117 -2.36 -15.43 -3.37
N ASP A 118 -2.42 -14.40 -4.22
CA ASP A 118 -2.60 -14.56 -5.67
C ASP A 118 -1.28 -14.92 -6.36
N GLY A 119 -0.71 -16.06 -5.98
CA GLY A 119 0.51 -16.63 -6.56
C GLY A 119 1.83 -15.99 -6.12
N VAL A 120 1.77 -14.86 -5.40
CA VAL A 120 2.94 -14.19 -4.81
C VAL A 120 2.77 -14.11 -3.30
N VAL A 121 3.65 -14.77 -2.55
CA VAL A 121 3.62 -14.82 -1.08
C VAL A 121 4.56 -13.77 -0.50
N PRO A 122 4.07 -12.77 0.25
CA PRO A 122 4.94 -11.80 0.91
C PRO A 122 5.82 -12.47 1.98
N TYR A 123 7.12 -12.19 1.96
CA TYR A 123 8.10 -12.78 2.87
C TYR A 123 7.75 -12.56 4.34
N TRP A 124 7.22 -11.38 4.68
CA TRP A 124 6.82 -11.08 6.06
C TRP A 124 5.67 -11.97 6.53
N ARG A 125 4.69 -12.29 5.66
CA ARG A 125 3.60 -13.21 5.99
C ARG A 125 4.13 -14.62 6.19
N LEU A 126 4.96 -15.09 5.25
CA LEU A 126 5.63 -16.39 5.37
C LEU A 126 6.38 -16.51 6.69
N LYS A 127 7.21 -15.50 7.01
CA LYS A 127 7.98 -15.46 8.25
C LYS A 127 7.08 -15.48 9.48
N THR A 128 6.04 -14.65 9.52
CA THR A 128 5.12 -14.59 10.67
C THR A 128 4.36 -15.89 10.86
N THR A 129 3.82 -16.49 9.80
CA THR A 129 3.10 -17.77 9.88
C THR A 129 4.01 -18.90 10.35
N MET A 130 5.22 -19.02 9.79
CA MET A 130 6.16 -20.07 10.18
C MET A 130 6.76 -19.84 11.57
N GLN A 131 6.88 -18.58 12.02
CA GLN A 131 7.26 -18.27 13.39
C GLN A 131 6.16 -18.70 14.37
N ALA A 132 4.90 -18.38 14.09
CA ALA A 132 3.77 -18.79 14.92
C ALA A 132 3.69 -20.32 15.02
N PHE A 133 3.84 -21.02 13.89
CA PHE A 133 3.94 -22.48 13.87
C PHE A 133 5.09 -22.99 14.77
N SER A 134 6.28 -22.40 14.67
CA SER A 134 7.43 -22.79 15.50
C SER A 134 7.22 -22.47 16.99
N ASP A 135 6.45 -21.43 17.32
CA ASP A 135 6.17 -21.03 18.70
C ASP A 135 5.23 -22.03 19.41
N GLU A 136 4.35 -22.70 18.66
CA GLU A 136 3.48 -23.78 19.16
C GLU A 136 4.22 -25.09 19.46
N LEU A 137 5.41 -25.28 18.87
CA LEU A 137 6.22 -26.48 19.08
C LEU A 137 6.97 -26.44 20.42
N SER A 138 6.99 -27.57 21.10
CA SER A 138 7.88 -27.82 22.24
C SER A 138 9.36 -27.84 21.82
N THR A 139 10.26 -27.78 22.80
CA THR A 139 11.70 -27.85 22.53
C THR A 139 12.11 -29.13 21.78
N ASP A 140 11.54 -30.27 22.16
CA ASP A 140 11.85 -31.56 21.53
C ASP A 140 11.30 -31.62 20.10
N GLU A 141 10.09 -31.10 19.86
CA GLU A 141 9.52 -30.99 18.51
C GLU A 141 10.32 -30.05 17.61
N ARG A 142 10.89 -28.96 18.13
CA ARG A 142 11.78 -28.08 17.33
C ARG A 142 13.05 -28.80 16.92
N VAL A 143 13.61 -29.64 17.78
CA VAL A 143 14.78 -30.47 17.45
C VAL A 143 14.42 -31.51 16.40
N GLN A 144 13.26 -32.17 16.54
CA GLN A 144 12.77 -33.11 15.54
C GLN A 144 12.51 -32.44 14.19
N LEU A 145 11.85 -31.28 14.18
CA LEU A 145 11.62 -30.49 12.96
C LEU A 145 12.95 -30.12 12.28
N ALA A 146 13.97 -29.72 13.04
CA ALA A 146 15.29 -29.44 12.47
C ALA A 146 15.95 -30.68 11.84
N GLN A 147 15.71 -31.87 12.40
CA GLN A 147 16.16 -33.14 11.81
C GLN A 147 15.40 -33.44 10.51
N GLU A 148 14.08 -33.24 10.49
CA GLU A 148 13.23 -33.43 9.31
C GLU A 148 13.60 -32.47 8.17
N ILE A 149 13.88 -31.19 8.47
CA ILE A 149 14.34 -30.18 7.49
C ILE A 149 15.68 -30.58 6.86
N GLY A 150 16.57 -31.21 7.63
CA GLY A 150 17.86 -31.69 7.14
C GLY A 150 18.71 -30.63 6.44
N ALA A 151 19.02 -30.85 5.15
CA ALA A 151 19.92 -30.02 4.36
C ALA A 151 19.39 -28.59 4.10
N ASP A 152 18.09 -28.35 4.28
CA ASP A 152 17.51 -27.03 4.11
C ASP A 152 17.89 -26.05 5.22
N GLY A 153 18.42 -26.53 6.33
CA GLY A 153 19.09 -25.75 7.38
C GLY A 153 18.17 -24.85 8.22
N SER A 154 17.06 -24.35 7.66
CA SER A 154 16.05 -23.58 8.38
C SER A 154 14.67 -23.79 7.77
N LEU A 155 13.64 -23.69 8.61
CA LEU A 155 12.24 -23.82 8.19
C LEU A 155 11.88 -22.80 7.11
N ILE A 156 12.33 -21.55 7.25
CA ILE A 156 12.07 -20.48 6.26
C ILE A 156 12.67 -20.81 4.90
N ARG A 157 13.90 -21.37 4.87
CA ARG A 157 14.54 -21.76 3.61
C ARG A 157 13.79 -22.93 2.97
N TRP A 158 13.43 -23.94 3.75
CA TRP A 158 12.60 -25.06 3.30
C TRP A 158 11.28 -24.57 2.69
N CYS A 159 10.54 -23.70 3.40
CA CYS A 159 9.28 -23.16 2.89
C CYS A 159 9.46 -22.33 1.61
N THR A 160 10.57 -21.59 1.48
CA THR A 160 10.84 -20.80 0.27
C THR A 160 11.08 -21.70 -0.94
N THR A 161 11.83 -22.80 -0.76
CA THR A 161 12.01 -23.83 -1.78
C THR A 161 10.67 -24.47 -2.14
N GLU A 162 9.85 -24.79 -1.14
CA GLU A 162 8.57 -25.46 -1.35
C GLU A 162 7.55 -24.59 -2.09
N ILE A 163 7.46 -23.29 -1.74
CA ILE A 163 6.66 -22.31 -2.49
C ILE A 163 7.12 -22.27 -3.95
N GLY A 164 8.43 -22.26 -4.21
CA GLY A 164 8.99 -22.30 -5.56
C GLY A 164 8.63 -23.57 -6.32
N ASN A 165 8.66 -24.74 -5.66
CA ASN A 165 8.27 -26.02 -6.25
C ASN A 165 6.79 -26.05 -6.65
N LEU A 166 5.94 -25.32 -5.92
CA LEU A 166 4.52 -25.17 -6.20
C LEU A 166 4.21 -24.12 -7.28
N GLY A 167 5.25 -23.48 -7.85
CA GLY A 167 5.11 -22.49 -8.91
C GLY A 167 4.78 -21.08 -8.43
N TRP A 168 4.84 -20.84 -7.12
CA TRP A 168 4.61 -19.52 -6.51
C TRP A 168 5.93 -18.78 -6.27
N GLN A 169 5.84 -17.46 -6.08
CA GLN A 169 7.01 -16.62 -5.81
C GLN A 169 6.95 -16.00 -4.41
N VAL A 170 8.09 -16.00 -3.71
CA VAL A 170 8.24 -15.25 -2.45
C VAL A 170 8.79 -13.86 -2.76
N THR A 171 8.07 -12.80 -2.37
CA THR A 171 8.52 -11.42 -2.57
C THR A 171 8.92 -10.77 -1.25
N ASN A 172 10.04 -10.04 -1.25
CA ASN A 172 10.43 -9.17 -0.15
C ASN A 172 9.75 -7.79 -0.23
N SER A 173 9.01 -7.51 -1.31
CA SER A 173 8.32 -6.24 -1.47
C SER A 173 6.98 -6.28 -0.72
N PRO A 174 6.75 -5.38 0.26
CA PRO A 174 5.46 -5.30 0.93
C PRO A 174 4.33 -4.80 0.02
N VAL A 175 4.66 -4.18 -1.12
CA VAL A 175 3.70 -3.59 -2.08
C VAL A 175 4.36 -3.58 -3.46
N GLN A 176 4.08 -4.55 -4.32
CA GLN A 176 4.56 -4.52 -5.70
C GLN A 176 3.46 -4.26 -6.73
N GLU A 177 2.23 -4.73 -6.53
CA GLU A 177 1.17 -4.45 -7.51
C GLU A 177 0.65 -3.00 -7.47
N GLU A 178 0.53 -2.38 -6.30
CA GLU A 178 0.05 -0.99 -6.23
C GLU A 178 1.17 0.04 -6.31
N SER A 179 2.40 -0.26 -5.88
CA SER A 179 3.43 0.78 -5.79
C SER A 179 3.98 1.14 -7.16
N GLU A 180 4.32 0.19 -8.04
CA GLU A 180 4.80 0.52 -9.38
C GLU A 180 3.72 1.23 -10.21
N ALA A 181 2.46 0.78 -10.13
CA ALA A 181 1.34 1.46 -10.80
C ALA A 181 1.07 2.87 -10.22
N MET A 182 1.21 3.05 -8.91
CA MET A 182 1.06 4.35 -8.23
C MET A 182 2.26 5.28 -8.47
N TRP A 183 3.47 4.74 -8.54
CA TRP A 183 4.69 5.48 -8.89
C TRP A 183 4.66 5.89 -10.37
N ASP A 184 4.16 5.04 -11.27
CA ASP A 184 3.91 5.40 -12.67
C ASP A 184 2.82 6.47 -12.78
N ALA A 185 1.70 6.35 -12.06
CA ALA A 185 0.67 7.39 -12.04
C ALA A 185 1.20 8.73 -11.49
N TRP A 186 2.01 8.69 -10.43
CA TRP A 186 2.59 9.88 -9.81
C TRP A 186 3.66 10.54 -10.68
N THR A 187 4.51 9.76 -11.35
CA THR A 187 5.52 10.29 -12.29
C THR A 187 4.89 10.86 -13.56
N HIS A 188 3.76 10.30 -14.02
CA HIS A 188 3.03 10.84 -15.17
C HIS A 188 2.27 12.14 -14.85
N ASP A 189 1.77 12.32 -13.62
CA ASP A 189 1.02 13.51 -13.23
C ASP A 189 1.94 14.69 -12.80
N ALA A 190 3.07 14.39 -12.14
CA ALA A 190 4.01 15.42 -11.68
C ALA A 190 4.80 16.11 -12.81
N TYR A 191 4.91 15.49 -14.00
CA TYR A 191 5.66 16.03 -15.15
C TYR A 191 4.78 16.53 -16.32
N GLN A 192 3.50 16.77 -16.10
CA GLN A 192 2.73 17.65 -17.00
C GLN A 192 3.21 19.09 -16.79
N THR A 193 4.29 19.46 -17.48
CA THR A 193 4.70 20.88 -17.59
C THR A 193 3.48 21.72 -17.94
N PRO A 194 3.19 22.82 -17.20
CA PRO A 194 2.05 23.66 -17.51
C PRO A 194 2.15 24.12 -18.96
N LYS A 195 1.16 23.75 -19.80
CA LYS A 195 1.08 24.21 -21.19
C LYS A 195 1.19 25.73 -21.18
N LYS A 196 2.24 26.26 -21.81
CA LYS A 196 2.48 27.70 -21.97
C LYS A 196 1.25 28.37 -22.57
N ASN A 197 0.42 28.97 -21.73
CA ASN A 197 -0.60 29.91 -22.14
C ASN A 197 0.10 31.15 -22.69
N LYS A 198 0.17 31.24 -24.03
CA LYS A 198 0.67 32.41 -24.76
C LYS A 198 -0.18 33.64 -24.41
N TRP A 199 0.28 34.42 -23.44
CA TRP A 199 -0.14 35.81 -23.30
C TRP A 199 0.28 36.57 -24.56
N ARG A 200 -0.66 36.90 -25.44
CA ARG A 200 -0.44 37.84 -26.54
C ARG A 200 -0.35 39.25 -25.94
N LEU A 201 0.86 39.72 -25.68
CA LEU A 201 1.16 41.15 -25.60
C LEU A 201 1.08 41.71 -27.02
N GLY A 202 0.03 42.46 -27.32
CA GLY A 202 -0.18 43.05 -28.63
C GLY A 202 -0.97 44.35 -28.59
N ARG A 203 -0.29 45.47 -28.39
CA ARG A 203 -0.35 46.68 -29.24
C ARG A 203 0.51 47.80 -28.67
N SER A 204 1.68 48.00 -29.27
CA SER A 204 2.34 49.30 -29.28
C SER A 204 1.57 50.20 -30.25
N ARG A 205 1.02 51.32 -29.76
CA ARG A 205 0.54 52.41 -30.62
C ARG A 205 1.77 53.21 -31.08
N SER A 206 2.19 53.04 -32.34
CA SER A 206 2.94 54.09 -33.03
C SER A 206 1.98 55.26 -33.26
N ARG A 207 2.37 56.43 -32.75
CA ARG A 207 1.71 57.69 -33.03
C ARG A 207 2.57 58.37 -34.09
N ASP A 208 2.19 58.18 -35.35
CA ASP A 208 2.79 58.89 -36.47
C ASP A 208 2.39 60.37 -36.40
N ALA A 209 3.38 61.19 -36.70
CA ALA A 209 3.28 62.62 -36.92
C ALA A 209 2.69 62.90 -38.30
N SER A 210 1.75 63.84 -38.36
CA SER A 210 1.55 64.81 -39.45
C SER A 210 0.77 65.98 -38.91
#